data_AF-A0A7S3XK33-F1
#
_entry.id   AF-A0A7S3XK33-F1
#
_cell.length_a   1.000
_cell.length_b   1.000
_cell.length_c   1.000
_cell.angle_alpha   90.00
_cell.angle_beta   90.00
_cell.angle_gamma   90.00
#
_symmetry.space_group_name_H-M   'P 1'
#
loop_
_entity.id
_entity.type
_entity.pdbx_description
1 polymer ?
#
loop_
_entity_poly.entity_id
_entity_poly.type
_entity_poly.pdbx_seq_one_letter_code
_entity_poly.pdbx_strand_id
1 'polypeptide(L)'
;AESRARLAALGPAELLRPLRVEFAGEPGVDSGALAKEWFLEITEAFFHGDKQLFCRNENGTYSIQPVPDGDEDQQMERLKSFRFFGRVLAKALLDGHTIGVDLDLLILKYLLAEETKLDDLGRADPGLARG
;
A
#
# COMPACT_ATOMS: atom_id res chain seq x y z
N ALA A 1 8.59 -11.65 6.68
CA ALA A 1 7.79 -12.79 6.16
C ALA A 1 6.62 -13.15 7.07
N GLU A 2 6.83 -13.24 8.39
CA GLU A 2 5.80 -13.66 9.35
C GLU A 2 4.63 -12.68 9.52
N SER A 3 4.90 -11.36 9.57
CA SER A 3 3.87 -10.30 9.62
C SER A 3 2.89 -10.35 8.44
N ARG A 4 3.40 -10.65 7.23
CA ARG A 4 2.59 -10.78 6.01
C ARG A 4 1.60 -11.92 6.11
N ALA A 5 2.05 -13.09 6.58
CA ALA A 5 1.19 -14.26 6.74
C ALA A 5 0.10 -14.01 7.79
N ARG A 6 0.45 -13.43 8.94
CA ARG A 6 -0.50 -13.17 10.03
C ARG A 6 -1.59 -12.16 9.64
N LEU A 7 -1.22 -11.00 9.10
CA LEU A 7 -2.20 -9.98 8.72
C LEU A 7 -3.05 -10.43 7.51
N ALA A 8 -2.48 -11.18 6.56
CA ALA A 8 -3.24 -11.71 5.42
C ALA A 8 -4.31 -12.72 5.85
N ALA A 9 -4.06 -13.49 6.93
CA ALA A 9 -4.95 -14.53 7.40
C ALA A 9 -6.13 -14.03 8.27
N LEU A 10 -6.08 -12.78 8.78
CA LEU A 10 -7.13 -12.26 9.66
C LEU A 10 -8.51 -12.23 8.97
N GLY A 11 -9.56 -12.60 9.70
CA GLY A 11 -10.93 -12.34 9.29
C GLY A 11 -11.27 -10.84 9.35
N PRO A 12 -12.38 -10.40 8.73
CA PRO A 12 -12.83 -9.00 8.78
C PRO A 12 -13.01 -8.48 10.21
N ALA A 13 -13.59 -9.28 11.11
CA ALA A 13 -13.80 -8.88 12.50
C ALA A 13 -12.48 -8.72 13.29
N GLU A 14 -11.45 -9.46 12.92
CA GLU A 14 -10.14 -9.39 13.56
C GLU A 14 -9.34 -8.17 13.07
N LEU A 15 -9.48 -7.79 11.79
CA LEU A 15 -8.90 -6.56 11.25
C LEU A 15 -9.38 -5.30 11.98
N LEU A 16 -10.62 -5.30 12.50
CA LEU A 16 -11.20 -4.17 13.24
C LEU A 16 -10.64 -4.03 14.66
N ARG A 17 -9.95 -5.04 15.20
CA ARG A 17 -9.36 -4.96 16.53
C ARG A 17 -8.07 -4.14 16.47
N PRO A 18 -7.72 -3.35 17.51
CA PRO A 18 -6.46 -2.61 17.54
C PRO A 18 -5.25 -3.50 17.24
N LEU A 19 -4.33 -3.02 16.40
CA LEU A 19 -3.10 -3.75 16.10
C LEU A 19 -2.19 -3.74 17.32
N ARG A 20 -1.66 -4.91 17.67
CA ARG A 20 -0.58 -5.03 18.65
C ARG A 20 0.63 -5.62 17.95
N VAL A 21 1.71 -4.86 17.93
CA VAL A 21 2.98 -5.24 17.31
C VAL A 21 3.99 -5.54 18.42
N GLU A 22 4.72 -6.64 18.25
CA GLU A 22 5.83 -7.05 19.11
C GLU A 22 6.98 -7.47 18.20
N PHE A 23 8.13 -6.79 18.32
CA PHE A 23 9.35 -7.19 17.60
C PHE A 23 10.12 -8.21 18.42
N ALA A 24 10.68 -9.21 17.75
CA ALA A 24 11.37 -10.30 18.42
C ALA A 24 12.62 -9.78 19.13
N GLY A 25 12.66 -9.92 20.45
CA GLY A 25 13.79 -9.50 21.28
C GLY A 25 13.76 -8.03 21.72
N GLU A 26 12.73 -7.26 21.35
CA GLU A 26 12.55 -5.89 21.82
C GLU A 26 11.51 -5.82 22.95
N PRO A 27 11.81 -5.14 24.07
CA PRO A 27 10.82 -4.92 25.11
C PRO A 27 9.73 -4.00 24.56
N GLY A 28 8.51 -4.53 24.41
CA GLY A 28 7.34 -3.83 23.86
C GLY A 28 6.77 -2.75 24.80
N VAL A 29 7.57 -1.72 25.09
CA VAL A 29 7.24 -0.68 26.08
C VAL A 29 6.28 0.38 25.51
N ASP A 30 6.35 0.65 24.20
CA ASP A 30 5.46 1.60 23.52
C ASP A 30 4.77 0.96 22.30
N SER A 31 3.56 0.45 22.53
CA SER A 31 2.75 -0.19 21.47
C SER A 31 2.43 0.74 20.29
N GLY A 32 2.38 2.06 20.51
CA GLY A 32 2.05 3.03 19.46
C GLY A 32 3.24 3.27 18.53
N ALA A 33 4.43 3.46 19.10
CA ALA A 33 5.67 3.60 18.32
C ALA A 33 5.94 2.35 17.48
N LEU A 34 5.80 1.16 18.08
CA LEU A 34 6.00 -0.11 17.36
C LEU A 34 4.98 -0.32 16.23
N ALA A 35 3.72 0.08 16.43
CA ALA A 35 2.71 0.02 15.36
C ALA A 35 3.08 0.96 14.21
N LYS A 36 3.52 2.18 14.50
CA LYS A 36 3.97 3.14 13.49
C LYS A 36 5.15 2.60 12.69
N GLU A 37 6.19 2.11 13.37
CA GLU A 37 7.39 1.54 12.71
C GLU A 37 7.01 0.36 11.81
N TRP A 38 6.14 -0.52 12.31
CA TRP A 38 5.65 -1.65 11.52
C TRP A 38 4.89 -1.22 10.26
N PHE A 39 4.02 -0.19 10.35
CA PHE A 39 3.31 0.33 9.17
C PHE A 39 4.28 0.91 8.14
N LEU A 40 5.32 1.62 8.57
CA LEU A 40 6.32 2.18 7.66
C LEU A 40 7.11 1.06 6.97
N GLU A 41 7.63 0.09 7.73
CA GLU A 41 8.42 -1.03 7.20
C GLU A 41 7.59 -1.91 6.23
N ILE A 42 6.36 -2.27 6.62
CA ILE A 42 5.52 -3.10 5.76
C ILE A 42 5.08 -2.35 4.50
N THR A 43 4.87 -1.03 4.61
CA THR A 43 4.51 -0.20 3.46
C THR A 43 5.67 -0.11 2.49
N GLU A 44 6.89 0.17 2.96
CA GLU A 44 8.09 0.30 2.15
C GLU A 44 8.29 -0.90 1.20
N ALA A 45 8.02 -2.11 1.67
CA ALA A 45 8.14 -3.36 0.89
C ALA A 45 7.19 -3.46 -0.35
N PHE A 46 6.18 -2.59 -0.47
CA PHE A 46 5.33 -2.53 -1.67
C PHE A 46 5.82 -1.50 -2.69
N PHE A 47 6.53 -0.47 -2.25
CA PHE A 47 6.98 0.66 -3.09
C PHE A 47 8.45 0.56 -3.46
N HIS A 48 9.23 -0.21 -2.70
CA HIS A 48 10.66 -0.41 -2.88
C HIS A 48 10.98 -1.91 -2.95
N GLY A 49 11.74 -2.32 -3.98
CA GLY A 49 12.23 -3.69 -4.16
C GLY A 49 11.71 -4.39 -5.42
N ASP A 50 11.85 -5.72 -5.46
CA ASP A 50 11.61 -6.54 -6.66
C ASP A 50 10.12 -6.65 -7.04
N LYS A 51 9.22 -6.28 -6.12
CA LYS A 51 7.79 -6.31 -6.33
C LYS A 51 7.35 -5.01 -7.00
N GLN A 52 7.43 -4.98 -8.32
CA GLN A 52 7.04 -3.86 -9.16
C GLN A 52 5.51 -3.61 -9.12
N LEU A 53 4.98 -3.20 -7.98
CA LEU A 53 3.56 -2.87 -7.77
C LEU A 53 3.29 -1.40 -8.02
N PHE A 54 4.20 -0.54 -7.58
CA PHE A 54 4.08 0.90 -7.70
C PHE A 54 5.35 1.52 -8.31
N CYS A 55 5.16 2.59 -9.09
CA CYS A 55 6.23 3.46 -9.57
C CYS A 55 6.06 4.84 -8.96
N ARG A 56 7.18 5.53 -8.76
CA ARG A 56 7.19 6.93 -8.36
C ARG A 56 7.14 7.82 -9.61
N ASN A 57 6.20 8.75 -9.66
CA ASN A 57 6.03 9.67 -10.78
C ASN A 57 6.88 10.93 -10.58
N GLU A 58 6.92 11.78 -11.62
CA GLU A 58 7.63 13.07 -11.60
C GLU A 58 7.18 14.00 -10.46
N ASN A 59 5.91 13.91 -10.07
CA ASN A 59 5.32 14.71 -8.99
C ASN A 59 5.65 14.16 -7.58
N GLY A 60 6.44 13.09 -7.49
CA GLY A 60 6.87 12.49 -6.23
C GLY A 60 5.86 11.55 -5.58
N THR A 61 4.64 11.44 -6.12
CA THR A 61 3.60 10.48 -5.73
C THR A 61 3.81 9.11 -6.36
N TYR A 62 3.13 8.09 -5.84
CA TYR A 62 3.19 6.72 -6.34
C TYR A 62 1.94 6.32 -7.12
N SER A 63 2.16 5.84 -8.35
CA SER A 63 1.15 5.23 -9.21
C SER A 63 1.29 3.71 -9.24
N ILE A 64 0.24 3.03 -9.71
CA ILE A 64 0.31 1.60 -10.03
C ILE A 64 1.29 1.40 -11.19
N GLN A 65 2.28 0.53 -10.99
CA GLN A 65 3.19 0.12 -12.06
C GLN A 65 2.39 -0.58 -13.17
N PRO A 66 2.55 -0.17 -14.44
CA PRO A 66 1.95 -0.85 -15.58
C PRO A 66 2.24 -2.35 -15.55
N VAL A 67 1.26 -3.16 -15.98
CA VAL A 67 1.40 -4.62 -16.01
C VAL A 67 2.47 -4.99 -17.05
N PRO A 68 3.57 -5.64 -16.68
CA PRO A 68 4.48 -6.20 -17.67
C PRO A 68 3.80 -7.35 -18.41
N ASP A 69 4.06 -7.49 -19.71
CA ASP A 69 3.56 -8.59 -20.52
C ASP A 69 4.16 -9.93 -20.08
N GLY A 70 3.33 -10.97 -20.04
CA GLY A 70 3.76 -12.37 -20.09
C GLY A 70 4.33 -12.96 -18.80
N ASP A 71 3.44 -13.35 -17.88
CA ASP A 71 3.52 -14.50 -16.95
C ASP A 71 2.26 -14.48 -16.05
N GLU A 72 1.34 -15.44 -16.22
CA GLU A 72 0.09 -15.51 -15.46
C GLU A 72 0.32 -15.71 -13.95
N ASP A 73 1.35 -16.46 -13.56
CA ASP A 73 1.69 -16.70 -12.16
C ASP A 73 2.20 -15.41 -11.51
N GLN A 74 3.01 -14.65 -12.25
CA GLN A 74 3.48 -13.34 -11.80
C GLN A 74 2.31 -12.35 -11.64
N GLN A 75 1.37 -12.33 -12.60
CA GLN A 75 0.17 -11.50 -12.49
C GLN A 75 -0.68 -11.88 -11.27
N MET A 76 -0.86 -13.18 -11.01
CA MET A 76 -1.61 -13.66 -9.86
C MET A 76 -0.94 -13.24 -8.53
N GLU A 77 0.40 -13.30 -8.45
CA GLU A 77 1.12 -12.86 -7.25
C GLU A 77 1.09 -11.34 -7.06
N ARG A 78 1.04 -10.56 -8.15
CA ARG A 78 0.77 -9.11 -8.09
C ARG A 78 -0.61 -8.83 -7.52
N LEU A 79 -1.65 -9.51 -7.99
CA LEU A 79 -3.03 -9.35 -7.47
C LEU A 79 -3.14 -9.71 -5.98
N LYS A 80 -2.49 -10.81 -5.55
CA LYS A 80 -2.40 -11.17 -4.13
C LYS A 80 -1.69 -10.09 -3.31
N SER A 81 -0.65 -9.48 -3.88
CA SER A 81 0.09 -8.40 -3.22
C SER A 81 -0.73 -7.11 -3.12
N PHE A 82 -1.48 -6.72 -4.17
CA PHE A 82 -2.43 -5.59 -4.09
C PHE A 82 -3.54 -5.83 -3.07
N ARG A 83 -4.10 -7.04 -3.01
CA ARG A 83 -5.09 -7.41 -1.99
C ARG A 83 -4.51 -7.28 -0.59
N PHE A 84 -3.25 -7.69 -0.40
CA PHE A 84 -2.57 -7.55 0.88
C PHE A 84 -2.29 -6.09 1.23
N PHE A 85 -1.80 -5.29 0.28
CA PHE A 85 -1.62 -3.83 0.45
C PHE A 85 -2.93 -3.15 0.86
N GLY A 86 -4.06 -3.47 0.20
CA GLY A 86 -5.37 -2.92 0.56
C GLY A 86 -5.76 -3.23 2.02
N ARG A 87 -5.38 -4.40 2.55
CA ARG A 87 -5.59 -4.75 3.96
C ARG A 87 -4.70 -3.94 4.90
N VAL A 88 -3.43 -3.74 4.54
CA VAL A 88 -2.50 -2.88 5.29
C VAL A 88 -3.01 -1.44 5.32
N LEU A 89 -3.40 -0.88 4.17
CA LEU A 89 -3.94 0.47 4.04
C LEU A 89 -5.22 0.64 4.88
N ALA A 90 -6.17 -0.29 4.75
CA ALA A 90 -7.39 -0.27 5.56
C ALA A 90 -7.08 -0.32 7.06
N LYS A 91 -6.12 -1.16 7.46
CA LYS A 91 -5.71 -1.27 8.86
C LYS A 91 -5.05 0.00 9.39
N ALA A 92 -4.20 0.64 8.58
CA ALA A 92 -3.58 1.92 8.91
C ALA A 92 -4.64 3.00 9.13
N LEU A 93 -5.63 3.08 8.24
CA LEU A 93 -6.76 4.03 8.36
C LEU A 93 -7.59 3.77 9.62
N LEU A 94 -7.93 2.51 9.91
CA LEU A 94 -8.71 2.13 11.10
C LEU A 94 -8.00 2.48 12.41
N ASP A 95 -6.69 2.30 12.46
CA ASP A 95 -5.88 2.52 13.66
C ASP A 95 -5.30 3.95 13.73
N GLY A 96 -5.61 4.83 12.77
CA GLY A 96 -5.13 6.21 12.76
C GLY A 96 -3.63 6.36 12.49
N HIS A 97 -3.03 5.45 11.71
CA HIS A 97 -1.62 5.48 11.35
C HIS A 97 -1.42 5.91 9.88
N THR A 98 -0.32 6.61 9.62
CA THR A 98 0.11 6.96 8.25
C THR A 98 0.93 5.82 7.64
N ILE A 99 0.80 5.60 6.33
CA ILE A 99 1.63 4.63 5.60
C ILE A 99 2.98 5.19 5.12
N GLY A 100 3.20 6.51 5.25
CA GLY A 100 4.50 7.13 4.94
C GLY A 100 4.81 7.33 3.45
N VAL A 101 3.82 7.16 2.58
CA VAL A 101 3.93 7.40 1.14
C VAL A 101 2.72 8.17 0.63
N ASP A 102 2.92 8.96 -0.43
CA ASP A 102 1.86 9.69 -1.11
C ASP A 102 1.39 8.91 -2.34
N LEU A 103 0.14 8.46 -2.32
CA LEU A 103 -0.50 7.83 -3.47
C LEU A 103 -0.93 8.89 -4.48
N ASP A 104 -0.92 8.53 -5.77
CA ASP A 104 -1.41 9.44 -6.81
C ASP A 104 -2.91 9.75 -6.67
N LEU A 105 -3.34 10.82 -7.35
CA LEU A 105 -4.72 11.29 -7.33
C LEU A 105 -5.73 10.24 -7.87
N LEU A 106 -5.37 9.46 -8.88
CA LEU A 106 -6.25 8.48 -9.50
C LEU A 106 -6.54 7.32 -8.55
N ILE A 107 -5.53 6.84 -7.81
CA ILE A 107 -5.69 5.83 -6.77
C ILE A 107 -6.60 6.36 -5.66
N LEU A 108 -6.38 7.58 -5.20
CA LEU A 108 -7.21 8.19 -4.16
C LEU A 108 -8.67 8.33 -4.61
N LYS A 109 -8.91 8.83 -5.83
CA LYS A 109 -10.26 8.92 -6.40
C LYS A 109 -10.92 7.56 -6.54
N TYR A 110 -10.17 6.55 -6.99
CA TYR A 110 -10.68 5.19 -7.09
C TYR A 110 -11.09 4.64 -5.72
N LEU A 111 -10.28 4.85 -4.68
CA LEU A 111 -10.61 4.43 -3.31
C LEU A 111 -11.83 5.16 -2.73
N LEU A 112 -12.04 6.42 -3.12
CA LEU A 112 -13.19 7.24 -2.72
C LEU A 112 -14.44 7.00 -3.58
N ALA A 113 -14.35 6.14 -4.61
CA ALA A 113 -15.40 5.95 -5.62
C ALA A 113 -15.81 7.28 -6.32
N GLU A 114 -14.85 8.18 -6.53
CA GLU A 114 -15.03 9.41 -7.29
C GLU A 114 -14.76 9.20 -8.78
N GLU A 115 -15.41 10.02 -9.61
CA GLU A 115 -15.20 10.02 -11.07
C GLU A 115 -13.80 10.56 -11.43
N THR A 116 -13.11 9.84 -12.32
CA THR A 116 -11.85 10.27 -12.92
C THR A 116 -12.09 11.04 -14.23
N LYS A 117 -11.43 12.18 -14.38
CA LYS A 117 -11.52 13.06 -15.55
C LYS A 117 -10.20 13.08 -16.30
N LEU A 118 -10.23 13.48 -17.57
CA LEU A 118 -9.02 13.59 -18.39
C LEU A 118 -7.97 14.53 -17.74
N ASP A 119 -8.40 15.62 -17.11
CA ASP A 119 -7.53 16.55 -16.40
C ASP A 119 -6.80 15.91 -15.21
N ASP A 120 -7.37 14.87 -14.60
CA ASP A 120 -6.71 14.14 -13.51
C ASP A 120 -5.51 13.34 -14.02
N LEU A 121 -5.56 12.88 -15.27
CA LEU A 121 -4.47 12.15 -15.91
C LEU A 121 -3.23 13.04 -16.04
N GLY A 122 -3.40 14.32 -16.41
CA GLY A 122 -2.28 15.24 -16.50
C GLY A 122 -1.65 15.61 -15.15
N ARG A 123 -2.36 15.39 -14.03
CA ARG A 123 -1.82 15.55 -12.67
C ARG A 123 -1.13 14.28 -12.18
N ALA A 124 -1.59 13.11 -12.61
CA ALA A 124 -0.96 11.83 -12.29
C ALA A 124 0.31 11.61 -13.14
N ASP A 125 0.23 11.89 -14.44
CA ASP A 125 1.31 11.76 -15.41
C ASP A 125 1.46 13.06 -16.22
N PRO A 126 2.34 13.98 -15.78
CA PRO A 126 2.60 15.24 -16.47
C PRO A 126 3.18 15.06 -17.88
N GLY A 127 3.79 13.90 -18.18
CA GLY A 127 4.34 13.59 -19.50
C GLY A 127 3.22 13.34 -20.51
N LEU A 128 2.19 12.61 -20.10
CA LEU A 128 1.01 12.35 -20.94
C LEU A 128 0.19 13.61 -21.25
N ALA A 129 0.24 14.61 -20.36
CA ALA A 129 -0.42 15.90 -20.58
C ALA A 129 0.17 16.71 -21.74
N ARG A 130 1.35 16.33 -22.25
CA ARG A 130 2.11 17.09 -23.25
C ARG A 130 2.01 16.54 -24.69
N GLY A 131 1.31 15.43 -24.92
CA GLY A 131 1.00 14.89 -26.25
C GLY A 131 1.45 13.46 -26.48
#